data_AF-A0A527G0S1-F1
#
_entry.id   AF-A0A527G0S1-F1
#
_cell.length_a   1.000
_cell.length_b   1.000
_cell.length_c   1.000
_cell.angle_alpha   90.00
_cell.angle_beta   90.00
_cell.angle_gamma   90.00
#
_symmetry.space_group_name_H-M   'P 1'
#
loop_
_entity.id
_entity.type
_entity.pdbx_description
1 polymer ?
#
loop_
_entity_poly.entity_id
_entity_poly.type
_entity_poly.pdbx_seq_one_letter_code
_entity_poly.pdbx_strand_id
1 'polypeptide(L)' 'ISGESGSIAGLADVKVGRRVFVHINNTNPILDENSAEHAAVKAAGWEIASDGIEVEF' A
#
# COMPACT_ATOMS: atom_id res chain seq x y z
N ILE A 1 -1.46 -8.17 1.83
CA ILE A 1 -0.78 -6.86 1.94
C ILE A 1 0.35 -6.96 2.95
N SER A 2 0.03 -7.09 4.23
CA SER A 2 0.96 -7.31 5.34
C SER A 2 1.19 -8.81 5.64
N GLY A 3 2.01 -9.10 6.65
CA GLY A 3 2.42 -10.45 7.05
C GLY A 3 3.73 -10.91 6.39
N GLU A 4 4.29 -12.01 6.89
CA GLU A 4 5.58 -12.56 6.42
C GLU A 4 5.57 -12.92 4.93
N SER A 5 4.43 -13.47 4.45
CA SER A 5 4.21 -13.77 3.03
C SER A 5 3.43 -12.67 2.29
N GLY A 6 3.30 -11.49 2.90
CA GLY A 6 2.57 -10.36 2.33
C GLY A 6 3.35 -9.63 1.24
N SER A 7 2.66 -8.92 0.37
CA SER A 7 3.26 -8.13 -0.72
C SER A 7 4.28 -7.08 -0.24
N ILE A 8 4.08 -6.50 0.94
CA ILE A 8 5.05 -5.54 1.51
C ILE A 8 6.39 -6.23 1.77
N ALA A 9 6.39 -7.39 2.43
CA ALA A 9 7.59 -8.16 2.70
C ALA A 9 8.19 -8.74 1.40
N GLY A 10 7.36 -9.33 0.54
CA GLY A 10 7.81 -9.97 -0.69
C GLY A 10 8.40 -9.02 -1.74
N LEU A 11 8.18 -7.71 -1.63
CA LEU A 11 8.70 -6.69 -2.56
C LEU A 11 9.65 -5.69 -1.88
N ALA A 12 10.07 -5.96 -0.64
CA ALA A 12 10.94 -5.07 0.13
C ALA A 12 12.29 -4.83 -0.57
N ASP A 13 12.89 -5.88 -1.14
CA ASP A 13 14.23 -5.82 -1.75
C ASP A 13 14.23 -5.38 -3.22
N VAL A 14 13.05 -5.16 -3.82
CA VAL A 14 12.94 -4.71 -5.22
C VAL A 14 13.28 -3.22 -5.31
N LYS A 15 14.27 -2.84 -6.13
CA LYS A 15 14.60 -1.43 -6.35
C LYS A 15 13.58 -0.80 -7.30
N VAL A 16 12.65 -0.04 -6.73
CA VAL A 16 11.63 0.73 -7.47
C VAL A 16 11.41 2.08 -6.79
N GLY A 17 11.15 3.13 -7.58
CA GLY A 17 11.05 4.50 -7.08
C GLY A 17 9.75 4.80 -6.32
N ARG A 18 8.61 4.25 -6.78
CA ARG A 18 7.29 4.48 -6.19
C ARG A 18 6.52 3.17 -6.11
N ARG A 19 5.78 2.95 -5.02
CA ARG A 19 4.97 1.75 -4.80
C ARG A 19 3.54 2.16 -4.41
N VAL A 20 2.56 1.63 -5.12
CA VAL A 20 1.14 2.00 -4.93
C VAL A 20 0.30 0.72 -4.90
N PHE A 21 -0.51 0.56 -3.85
CA PHE A 21 -1.56 -0.47 -3.82
C PHE A 21 -2.80 0.01 -4.59
N VAL A 22 -3.27 -0.83 -5.51
CA VAL A 22 -4.49 -0.65 -6.30
C VAL A 22 -5.40 -1.87 -6.15
N HIS A 23 -6.62 -1.83 -6.72
CA HIS A 23 -7.59 -2.93 -6.65
C HIS A 23 -7.84 -3.41 -5.21
N ILE A 24 -8.10 -2.46 -4.31
CA ILE A 24 -8.29 -2.73 -2.89
C ILE A 24 -9.75 -3.15 -2.65
N ASN A 25 -9.94 -4.32 -2.04
CA ASN A 25 -11.29 -4.76 -1.67
C ASN A 25 -11.91 -3.82 -0.62
N ASN A 26 -13.23 -3.60 -0.70
CA ASN A 26 -13.95 -2.67 0.18
C ASN A 26 -13.84 -3.00 1.69
N THR A 27 -13.59 -4.24 2.07
CA THR A 27 -13.42 -4.64 3.49
C THR A 27 -11.98 -4.47 4.00
N ASN A 28 -11.05 -4.03 3.16
CA ASN A 28 -9.66 -3.93 3.56
C ASN A 28 -9.46 -2.73 4.50
N PRO A 29 -8.94 -2.93 5.73
CA PRO A 29 -8.79 -1.86 6.71
C PRO A 29 -7.86 -0.74 6.25
N ILE A 30 -7.00 -0.97 5.25
CA ILE A 30 -6.15 0.10 4.69
C ILE A 30 -6.95 1.25 4.06
N LEU A 31 -8.25 1.06 3.79
CA LEU A 31 -9.14 2.12 3.33
C LEU A 31 -9.58 3.07 4.45
N ASP A 32 -9.45 2.67 5.73
CA ASP A 32 -9.67 3.57 6.87
C ASP A 32 -8.34 4.25 7.25
N GLU A 33 -8.26 5.55 6.98
CA GLU A 33 -7.07 6.38 7.24
C GLU A 33 -6.66 6.42 8.72
N ASN A 34 -7.56 6.09 9.64
CA ASN A 34 -7.29 6.05 11.09
C ASN A 34 -6.87 4.66 11.59
N SER A 35 -6.88 3.65 10.71
CA SER A 35 -6.50 2.29 11.08
C SER A 35 -5.00 2.11 11.27
N ALA A 36 -4.62 1.14 12.10
CA ALA A 36 -3.22 0.76 12.26
C ALA A 36 -2.63 0.19 10.96
N GLU A 37 -3.46 -0.47 10.16
CA GLU A 37 -3.09 -1.07 8.87
C GLU A 37 -2.77 0.00 7.82
N HIS A 38 -3.57 1.07 7.72
CA HIS A 38 -3.27 2.20 6.86
C HIS A 38 -1.93 2.85 7.27
N ALA A 39 -1.74 3.11 8.56
CA ALA A 39 -0.49 3.67 9.08
C ALA A 39 0.71 2.77 8.76
N ALA A 40 0.57 1.44 8.89
CA ALA A 40 1.63 0.49 8.57
C ALA A 40 2.01 0.49 7.08
N VAL A 41 1.02 0.58 6.16
CA VAL A 41 1.27 0.68 4.72
C VAL A 41 2.05 1.95 4.39
N LYS A 42 1.63 3.10 4.93
CA LYS A 42 2.31 4.38 4.74
C LYS A 42 3.73 4.36 5.31
N ALA A 43 3.91 3.79 6.51
CA ALA A 43 5.22 3.67 7.16
C ALA A 43 6.18 2.75 6.37
N ALA A 44 5.66 1.74 5.66
CA ALA A 44 6.42 0.89 4.76
C ALA A 44 6.80 1.58 3.42
N GLY A 45 6.46 2.86 3.24
CA GLY A 45 6.76 3.63 2.04
C GLY A 45 5.83 3.33 0.86
N TRP A 46 4.67 2.74 1.12
CA TRP A 46 3.65 2.47 0.10
C TRP A 46 2.57 3.56 0.10
N GLU A 47 2.05 3.81 -1.08
CA GLU A 47 0.84 4.60 -1.29
C GLU A 47 -0.38 3.71 -1.47
N ILE A 48 -1.54 4.27 -1.19
CA ILE A 48 -2.83 3.64 -1.34
C ILE A 48 -3.56 4.45 -2.40
N ALA A 49 -3.84 3.84 -3.54
CA ALA A 49 -4.53 4.54 -4.62
C ALA A 49 -5.95 4.92 -4.18
N SER A 50 -6.33 6.14 -4.53
CA SER A 50 -7.71 6.62 -4.47
C SER A 50 -8.20 6.87 -5.89
N ASP A 51 -9.52 7.00 -6.05
CA ASP A 51 -10.09 7.44 -7.31
C ASP A 51 -9.50 8.79 -7.73
N GLY A 52 -9.21 8.93 -9.03
CA GLY A 52 -8.60 10.15 -9.59
C GLY A 52 -7.10 10.28 -9.39
N ILE A 53 -6.39 9.27 -8.88
CA ILE A 53 -4.93 9.31 -8.83
C ILE A 53 -4.33 9.31 -10.24
N GLU A 54 -3.47 10.28 -10.51
CA GLU A 54 -2.63 10.35 -11.69
C GLU A 54 -1.18 10.01 -11.31
N VAL A 55 -0.47 9.33 -12.20
CA VAL A 55 0.92 8.90 -11.96
C VAL A 55 1.78 9.43 -13.10
N GLU A 56 2.72 10.30 -12.73
CA GLU A 56 3.76 10.82 -13.61
C GLU A 56 5.11 10.21 -13.22
N PHE A 57 6.04 10.08 -14.18
CA PHE A 57 7.31 9.36 -14.05
C PHE A 57 8.50 10.17 -14.54
#